data_AF-A0A371Y5N3-F1
#
_entry.id   AF-A0A371Y5N3-F1
#
_cell.length_a   1.000
_cell.length_b   1.000
_cell.length_c   1.000
_cell.angle_alpha   90.00
_cell.angle_beta   90.00
_cell.angle_gamma   90.00
#
_symmetry.space_group_name_H-M   'P 1'
#
loop_
_entity.id
_entity.type
_entity.pdbx_description
1 polymer ?
#
loop_
_entity_poly.entity_id
_entity_poly.type
_entity_poly.pdbx_seq_one_letter_code
_entity_poly.pdbx_strand_id
1 'polypeptide(L)'
;MDIDVRGPRFGAAVTTVVLALVLVTGNTWLLAWQTLCFALGAVGGVGRSPYAWLFRTAVRPRLGPPTEFEAPQPPRFAQFVGLVFALAGLVGLVWGPGWLGLGATACALAAAFLNSVFGYCLGCEMYLLLRRGAARFG
;
A
#
# COMPACT_ATOMS: atom_id res chain seq x y z
N MET A 1 14.85 -12.67 4.53
CA MET A 1 13.69 -13.58 4.35
C MET A 1 12.79 -12.91 3.34
N ASP A 2 12.66 -13.55 2.19
CA ASP A 2 11.79 -13.07 1.12
C ASP A 2 10.33 -13.38 1.45
N ILE A 3 9.43 -12.59 0.88
CA ILE A 3 8.00 -12.66 1.13
C ILE A 3 7.27 -13.17 -0.11
N ASP A 4 6.17 -13.88 0.11
CA ASP A 4 5.29 -14.34 -0.97
C ASP A 4 4.65 -13.13 -1.67
N VAL A 5 4.80 -13.07 -2.99
CA VAL A 5 4.31 -11.98 -3.87
C VAL A 5 2.78 -11.80 -3.76
N ARG A 6 2.05 -12.88 -3.45
CA ARG A 6 0.58 -12.85 -3.32
C ARG A 6 0.11 -12.02 -2.12
N GLY A 7 0.92 -11.92 -1.07
CA GLY A 7 0.59 -11.17 0.15
C GLY A 7 0.41 -9.67 -0.10
N PRO A 8 1.42 -8.98 -0.67
CA PRO A 8 1.29 -7.57 -1.07
C PRO A 8 0.14 -7.32 -2.05
N ARG A 9 -0.11 -8.23 -3.00
CA ARG A 9 -1.22 -8.10 -3.96
C ARG A 9 -2.58 -8.17 -3.26
N PHE A 10 -2.76 -9.11 -2.34
CA PHE A 10 -3.98 -9.19 -1.53
C PHE A 10 -4.19 -7.92 -0.69
N GLY A 11 -3.14 -7.45 0.00
CA GLY A 11 -3.21 -6.21 0.76
C GLY A 11 -3.59 -4.99 -0.10
N ALA A 12 -3.12 -4.95 -1.35
CA ALA A 12 -3.48 -3.92 -2.31
C ALA A 12 -4.93 -4.03 -2.78
N ALA A 13 -5.46 -5.24 -2.97
CA ALA A 13 -6.87 -5.44 -3.30
C ALA A 13 -7.79 -4.91 -2.18
N VAL A 14 -7.48 -5.26 -0.92
CA VAL A 14 -8.23 -4.74 0.24
C VAL A 14 -8.12 -3.21 0.32
N THR A 15 -6.91 -2.67 0.15
CA THR A 15 -6.67 -1.22 0.16
C THR A 15 -7.45 -0.49 -0.94
N THR A 16 -7.56 -1.09 -2.13
CA THR A 16 -8.34 -0.54 -3.25
C THR A 16 -9.80 -0.39 -2.87
N VAL A 17 -10.40 -1.44 -2.28
CA VAL A 17 -11.80 -1.39 -1.83
C VAL A 17 -11.97 -0.32 -0.75
N VAL A 18 -11.09 -0.27 0.24
CA VAL A 18 -11.17 0.72 1.33
C VAL A 18 -11.06 2.14 0.80
N LEU A 19 -10.09 2.44 -0.06
CA LEU A 19 -9.89 3.79 -0.60
C LEU A 19 -11.01 4.20 -1.57
N ALA A 20 -11.58 3.26 -2.33
CA ALA A 20 -12.76 3.52 -3.14
C ALA A 20 -13.97 3.89 -2.26
N LEU A 21 -14.19 3.16 -1.16
CA LEU A 21 -15.23 3.49 -0.19
C LEU A 21 -15.00 4.86 0.45
N VAL A 22 -13.76 5.23 0.77
CA VAL A 22 -13.42 6.57 1.26
C VAL A 22 -13.82 7.65 0.26
N LEU A 23 -13.51 7.48 -1.04
CA LEU A 23 -13.87 8.46 -2.06
C LEU A 23 -15.39 8.58 -2.26
N VAL A 24 -16.13 7.47 -2.21
CA VAL A 24 -17.59 7.48 -2.38
C VAL A 24 -18.30 8.08 -1.17
N THR A 25 -17.83 7.78 0.04
CA THR A 25 -18.51 8.15 1.29
C THR A 25 -17.95 9.42 1.94
N GLY A 26 -16.75 9.85 1.57
CA GLY A 26 -16.01 10.92 2.26
C GLY A 26 -15.58 10.55 3.69
N ASN A 27 -15.60 9.28 4.07
CA ASN A 27 -15.44 8.86 5.46
C ASN A 27 -13.97 8.95 5.92
N THR A 28 -13.69 9.93 6.77
CA THR A 28 -12.36 10.18 7.34
C THR A 28 -11.89 9.09 8.28
N TRP A 29 -12.79 8.39 8.98
CA TRP A 29 -12.41 7.27 9.85
C TRP A 29 -11.89 6.06 9.06
N LEU A 30 -12.48 5.79 7.89
CA LEU A 30 -11.97 4.76 6.99
C LEU A 30 -10.58 5.12 6.45
N LEU A 31 -10.35 6.39 6.10
CA LEU A 31 -9.03 6.85 5.68
C LEU A 31 -8.02 6.82 6.84
N ALA A 32 -8.43 7.15 8.06
CA ALA A 32 -7.59 7.05 9.25
C ALA A 32 -7.16 5.59 9.50
N TRP A 33 -8.10 4.65 9.39
CA TRP A 33 -7.81 3.22 9.49
C TRP A 33 -6.81 2.77 8.42
N GLN A 34 -7.02 3.18 7.17
CA GLN A 34 -6.09 2.85 6.08
C GLN A 34 -4.70 3.48 6.30
N THR A 35 -4.66 4.70 6.82
CA THR A 35 -3.42 5.40 7.20
C THR A 35 -2.65 4.62 8.26
N LEU A 36 -3.35 4.11 9.29
CA LEU A 36 -2.76 3.23 10.30
C LEU A 36 -2.21 1.94 9.68
N CYS A 37 -2.95 1.32 8.77
CA CYS A 37 -2.49 0.12 8.06
C CYS A 37 -1.19 0.37 7.28
N PHE A 38 -1.10 1.50 6.57
CA PHE A 38 0.13 1.92 5.90
C PHE A 38 1.27 2.20 6.88
N ALA A 39 1.00 2.87 7.99
CA ALA A 39 2.00 3.15 9.03
C ALA A 39 2.58 1.88 9.63
N LEU A 40 1.72 0.90 9.96
CA LEU A 40 2.14 -0.40 10.47
C LEU A 40 2.97 -1.18 9.44
N GLY A 41 2.58 -1.14 8.15
CA GLY A 41 3.34 -1.75 7.07
C GLY A 41 4.70 -1.08 6.80
N ALA A 42 4.76 0.24 6.92
CA ALA A 42 5.98 1.03 6.70
C ALA A 42 6.97 0.89 7.87
N VAL A 43 6.50 0.92 9.12
CA VAL A 43 7.35 0.85 10.31
C VAL A 43 7.65 -0.60 10.71
N GLY A 44 6.62 -1.44 10.86
CA GLY A 44 6.72 -2.82 11.33
C GLY A 44 7.08 -3.84 10.25
N GLY A 45 7.10 -3.42 8.99
CA GLY A 45 7.35 -4.26 7.82
C GLY A 45 6.07 -4.84 7.24
N VAL A 46 6.09 -5.12 5.92
CA VAL A 46 4.90 -5.52 5.15
C VAL A 46 4.21 -6.76 5.71
N GLY A 47 4.97 -7.70 6.30
CA GLY A 47 4.42 -8.92 6.90
C GLY A 47 3.69 -8.73 8.25
N ARG A 48 3.75 -7.53 8.85
CA ARG A 48 3.08 -7.19 10.11
C ARG A 48 1.83 -6.32 9.93
N SER A 49 1.49 -5.91 8.70
CA SER A 49 0.25 -5.18 8.48
C SER A 49 -0.97 -6.09 8.81
N PRO A 50 -2.09 -5.51 9.27
CA PRO A 50 -3.30 -6.29 9.56
C PRO A 50 -3.78 -7.07 8.34
N TYR A 51 -3.61 -6.53 7.13
CA TYR A 51 -3.95 -7.21 5.89
C TYR A 51 -3.02 -8.38 5.58
N ALA A 52 -1.73 -8.26 5.90
CA ALA A 52 -0.77 -9.36 5.76
C ALA A 52 -1.02 -10.48 6.78
N TRP A 53 -1.45 -10.14 8.00
CA TRP A 53 -1.90 -11.12 8.97
C TRP A 53 -3.14 -11.87 8.47
N LEU A 54 -4.16 -11.15 7.98
CA LEU A 54 -5.36 -11.74 7.39
C LEU A 54 -5.04 -12.64 6.20
N PHE A 55 -4.14 -12.21 5.31
CA PHE A 55 -3.67 -13.03 4.20
C PHE A 55 -3.05 -14.33 4.73
N ARG A 56 -2.15 -14.26 5.72
CA ARG A 56 -1.46 -15.43 6.26
C ARG A 56 -2.39 -16.41 6.98
N THR A 57 -3.42 -15.93 7.66
CA THR A 57 -4.29 -16.77 8.50
C THR A 57 -5.49 -17.31 7.74
N ALA A 58 -6.11 -16.52 6.84
CA ALA A 58 -7.35 -16.91 6.17
C ALA A 58 -7.15 -17.34 4.71
N VAL A 59 -6.22 -16.71 4.00
CA VAL A 59 -6.06 -16.89 2.54
C VAL A 59 -4.96 -17.88 2.21
N ARG A 60 -3.78 -17.72 2.80
CA ARG A 60 -2.60 -18.55 2.57
C ARG A 60 -2.85 -20.05 2.81
N PRO A 61 -3.57 -20.50 3.86
CA PRO A 61 -3.82 -21.93 4.06
C PRO A 61 -4.70 -22.56 2.98
N ARG A 62 -5.44 -21.75 2.23
CA ARG A 62 -6.32 -22.21 1.13
C ARG A 62 -5.61 -22.19 -0.23
N LEU A 63 -4.37 -21.69 -0.27
CA LEU A 63 -3.56 -21.60 -1.47
C LEU A 63 -2.47 -22.69 -1.43
N GLY A 64 -2.13 -23.22 -2.60
CA GLY A 64 -0.97 -24.10 -2.76
C GLY A 64 0.36 -23.39 -2.43
N PRO A 65 1.47 -24.14 -2.37
CA PRO A 65 2.78 -23.62 -1.97
C PRO A 65 3.20 -22.35 -2.74
N PRO A 66 3.96 -21.43 -2.12
CA PRO A 66 4.42 -20.22 -2.79
C PRO A 66 5.32 -20.58 -3.97
N THR A 67 5.06 -19.96 -5.10
CA THR A 67 5.77 -20.19 -6.37
C THR A 67 6.81 -19.09 -6.65
N GLU A 68 6.60 -17.91 -6.07
CA GLU A 68 7.43 -16.72 -6.27
C GLU A 68 7.64 -16.00 -4.94
N PHE A 69 8.86 -15.49 -4.75
CA PHE A 69 9.25 -14.74 -3.56
C PHE A 69 9.92 -13.42 -3.99
N GLU A 70 9.68 -12.38 -3.20
CA GLU A 70 10.20 -11.03 -3.45
C GLU A 70 10.84 -10.47 -2.17
N ALA A 71 11.83 -9.59 -2.32
CA ALA A 71 12.45 -8.96 -1.17
C ALA A 71 11.44 -8.05 -0.43
N PRO A 72 11.47 -7.96 0.90
CA PRO A 72 10.51 -7.14 1.66
C PRO A 72 10.79 -5.63 1.60
N GLN A 73 11.97 -5.20 1.10
CA GLN A 73 12.41 -3.80 1.15
C GLN A 73 11.62 -2.89 0.18
N PRO A 74 11.43 -3.25 -1.11
CA PRO A 74 10.66 -2.42 -2.03
C PRO A 74 9.17 -2.28 -1.62
N PRO A 75 8.47 -3.36 -1.21
CA PRO A 75 7.11 -3.25 -0.70
C PRO A 75 7.00 -2.38 0.56
N ARG A 76 8.01 -2.36 1.43
CA ARG A 76 8.03 -1.47 2.62
C ARG A 76 8.12 0.00 2.21
N PHE A 77 8.92 0.32 1.20
CA PHE A 77 8.96 1.67 0.62
C PHE A 77 7.62 2.06 -0.01
N ALA A 78 6.96 1.14 -0.73
CA ALA A 78 5.62 1.39 -1.28
C ALA A 78 4.59 1.69 -0.18
N GLN A 79 4.66 1.01 0.98
CA GLN A 79 3.79 1.31 2.14
C GLN A 79 4.07 2.71 2.71
N PHE A 80 5.34 3.14 2.75
CA PHE A 80 5.70 4.49 3.18
C PHE A 80 5.15 5.56 2.21
N VAL A 81 5.29 5.35 0.90
CA VAL A 81 4.72 6.27 -0.11
C VAL A 81 3.20 6.33 0.03
N GLY A 82 2.54 5.18 0.22
CA GLY A 82 1.11 5.11 0.50
C GLY A 82 0.71 5.85 1.78
N LEU A 83 1.52 5.78 2.84
CA LEU A 83 1.33 6.53 4.08
C LEU A 83 1.35 8.05 3.84
N VAL A 84 2.31 8.53 3.05
CA VAL A 84 2.41 9.97 2.72
C VAL A 84 1.15 10.45 2.02
N PHE A 85 0.67 9.71 1.01
CA PHE A 85 -0.59 10.06 0.32
C PHE A 85 -1.80 9.96 1.25
N ALA A 86 -1.88 8.94 2.10
CA ALA A 86 -2.99 8.77 3.03
C ALA A 86 -3.03 9.90 4.08
N LEU A 87 -1.88 10.31 4.62
CA LEU A 87 -1.77 11.44 5.54
C LEU A 87 -2.15 12.76 4.86
N ALA A 88 -1.65 13.01 3.64
CA ALA A 88 -2.05 14.18 2.86
C ALA A 88 -3.56 14.17 2.59
N GLY A 89 -4.13 13.02 2.24
CA GLY A 89 -5.57 12.83 2.06
C GLY A 89 -6.35 13.15 3.33
N LEU A 90 -5.87 12.68 4.48
CA LEU A 90 -6.49 12.91 5.79
C LEU A 90 -6.47 14.38 6.18
N VAL A 91 -5.31 15.03 6.03
CA VAL A 91 -5.15 16.47 6.25
C VAL A 91 -6.09 17.25 5.32
N GLY A 92 -6.18 16.86 4.05
CA GLY A 92 -7.05 17.48 3.06
C GLY A 92 -8.55 17.32 3.34
N LEU A 93 -8.98 16.20 3.93
CA LEU A 93 -10.38 15.98 4.30
C LEU A 93 -10.76 16.66 5.63
N VAL A 94 -9.82 16.84 6.56
CA VAL A 94 -10.10 17.38 7.91
C VAL A 94 -9.86 18.88 8.01
N TRP A 95 -8.75 19.37 7.46
CA TRP A 95 -8.30 20.77 7.63
C TRP A 95 -8.09 21.53 6.32
N GLY A 96 -7.78 20.82 5.25
CA GLY A 96 -7.40 21.39 3.96
C GLY A 96 -8.58 21.56 3.01
N PRO A 97 -8.32 22.09 1.81
CA PRO A 97 -9.33 22.15 0.77
C PRO A 97 -9.62 20.72 0.28
N GLY A 98 -10.91 20.38 0.13
CA GLY A 98 -11.34 19.01 -0.16
C GLY A 98 -10.74 18.39 -1.43
N TRP A 99 -10.31 19.21 -2.41
CA TRP A 99 -9.61 18.73 -3.61
C TRP A 99 -8.27 18.04 -3.28
N LEU A 100 -7.58 18.48 -2.22
CA LEU A 100 -6.34 17.85 -1.77
C LEU A 100 -6.62 16.48 -1.16
N GLY A 101 -7.70 16.38 -0.36
CA GLY A 101 -8.18 15.13 0.21
C GLY A 101 -8.53 14.09 -0.85
N LEU A 102 -9.36 14.50 -1.81
CA LEU A 102 -9.80 13.66 -2.92
C LEU A 102 -8.63 13.27 -3.84
N GLY A 103 -7.79 14.25 -4.23
CA GLY A 103 -6.67 14.02 -5.13
C GLY A 103 -5.63 13.05 -4.55
N ALA A 104 -5.21 13.26 -3.29
CA ALA A 104 -4.24 12.38 -2.64
C ALA A 104 -4.80 10.96 -2.45
N THR A 105 -6.07 10.83 -2.04
CA THR A 105 -6.73 9.54 -1.88
C THR A 105 -6.89 8.82 -3.22
N ALA A 106 -7.23 9.53 -4.30
CA ALA A 106 -7.33 8.99 -5.64
C ALA A 106 -5.98 8.49 -6.19
N CYS A 107 -4.89 9.22 -5.94
CA CYS A 107 -3.54 8.76 -6.28
C CYS A 107 -3.17 7.46 -5.54
N ALA A 108 -3.45 7.39 -4.24
CA ALA A 108 -3.24 6.18 -3.45
C ALA A 108 -4.09 5.01 -3.96
N LEU A 109 -5.36 5.27 -4.33
CA LEU A 109 -6.25 4.29 -4.92
C LEU A 109 -5.71 3.76 -6.25
N ALA A 110 -5.26 4.64 -7.14
CA ALA A 110 -4.72 4.27 -8.44
C ALA A 110 -3.49 3.34 -8.28
N ALA A 111 -2.58 3.67 -7.37
CA ALA A 111 -1.41 2.83 -7.08
C ALA A 111 -1.80 1.46 -6.51
N ALA A 112 -2.76 1.41 -5.57
CA ALA A 112 -3.26 0.17 -5.00
C ALA A 112 -4.00 -0.69 -6.04
N PHE A 113 -4.80 -0.07 -6.91
CA PHE A 113 -5.53 -0.72 -7.97
C PHE A 113 -4.57 -1.37 -8.98
N LEU A 114 -3.55 -0.63 -9.43
CA LEU A 114 -2.56 -1.15 -10.38
C LEU A 114 -1.83 -2.38 -9.82
N ASN A 115 -1.48 -2.35 -8.54
CA ASN A 115 -0.83 -3.47 -7.86
C ASN A 115 -1.76 -4.67 -7.64
N SER A 116 -3.06 -4.44 -7.44
CA SER A 116 -4.02 -5.53 -7.23
C SER A 116 -4.43 -6.22 -8.52
N VAL A 117 -4.66 -5.47 -9.61
CA VAL A 117 -5.15 -6.01 -10.89
C VAL A 117 -4.01 -6.50 -11.78
N PHE A 118 -2.97 -5.68 -11.95
CA PHE A 118 -1.87 -5.99 -12.87
C PHE A 118 -0.65 -6.58 -12.16
N GLY A 119 -0.65 -6.63 -10.83
CA GLY A 119 0.53 -7.01 -10.05
C GLY A 119 1.67 -6.00 -10.17
N TYR A 120 1.38 -4.78 -10.64
CA TYR A 120 2.39 -3.74 -10.88
C TYR A 120 2.50 -2.82 -9.66
N CYS A 121 3.59 -3.00 -8.89
CA CYS A 121 3.90 -2.17 -7.73
C CYS A 121 4.72 -0.94 -8.14
N LEU A 122 4.03 0.17 -8.46
CA LEU A 122 4.68 1.44 -8.85
C LEU A 122 5.74 1.91 -7.85
N GLY A 123 5.46 1.77 -6.54
CA GLY A 123 6.43 2.12 -5.49
C GLY A 123 7.67 1.24 -5.49
N CYS A 124 7.54 -0.04 -5.86
CA CYS A 124 8.66 -0.97 -5.93
C CYS A 124 9.58 -0.63 -7.11
N GLU A 125 9.02 -0.29 -8.28
CA GLU A 125 9.77 0.18 -9.44
C GLU A 125 10.51 1.49 -9.15
N MET A 126 9.82 2.44 -8.51
CA MET A 126 10.43 3.71 -8.09
C MET A 126 11.61 3.49 -7.13
N TYR A 127 11.49 2.54 -6.19
CA TYR A 127 12.59 2.18 -5.29
C TYR A 127 13.82 1.66 -6.06
N LEU A 128 13.61 0.78 -7.04
CA LEU A 128 14.70 0.24 -7.86
C LEU A 128 15.35 1.32 -8.72
N LEU A 129 14.56 2.21 -9.32
CA LEU A 129 15.06 3.36 -10.10
C LEU A 129 15.90 4.30 -9.22
N LEU A 130 15.42 4.66 -8.03
CA LEU A 130 16.15 5.50 -7.08
C LEU A 130 17.47 4.85 -6.65
N ARG A 131 17.44 3.55 -6.36
CA ARG A 131 18.63 2.78 -5.96
C ARG A 131 19.67 2.71 -7.10
N ARG A 132 19.22 2.48 -8.33
CA ARG A 132 20.09 2.46 -9.53
C ARG A 132 20.67 3.85 -9.81
N GLY A 133 19.88 4.92 -9.65
CA GLY A 133 20.35 6.29 -9.78
C GLY A 133 21.41 6.64 -8.74
N ALA A 134 21.15 6.35 -7.46
CA ALA A 134 22.07 6.59 -6.36
C ALA A 134 23.42 5.86 -6.56
N ALA A 135 23.39 4.61 -7.05
CA ALA A 135 24.60 3.84 -7.35
C ALA A 135 25.41 4.37 -8.55
N ARG A 136 24.82 5.23 -9.39
CA ARG A 136 25.49 5.86 -10.54
C ARG A 136 26.15 7.20 -10.20
N PHE A 137 25.73 7.82 -9.09
CA PHE A 137 26.22 9.12 -8.62
C PHE A 137 27.11 9.04 -7.37
N GLY A 138 27.24 7.85 -6.76
CA GLY A 138 28.18 7.58 -5.66
C GLY A 138 29.38 6.78 -6.15
#